data_AF-A0A4P1REI7-F1
#
_entry.id   AF-A0A4P1REI7-F1
#
_cell.length_a   1.000
_cell.length_b   1.000
_cell.length_c   1.000
_cell.angle_alpha   90.00
_cell.angle_beta   90.00
_cell.angle_gamma   90.00
#
_symmetry.space_group_name_H-M   'P 1'
#
loop_
_entity.id
_entity.type
_entity.pdbx_description
1 polymer ?
#
loop_
_entity_poly.entity_id
_entity_poly.type
_entity_poly.pdbx_seq_one_letter_code
_entity_poly.pdbx_strand_id
1 'polypeptide(L)'
;MNSRSYTMTMEDNKTHNNPKQLKDEESPLLLHGSSNINNNVAEASSSFTGSVFNLSTTVIGAGIMALPAAMKVLGLPIGIGAIIFLAFLTNTSLEILMRFSRVGKAGTYGDVLSGTSSNGTHHFGVLEGWFGECWWTGRTFVLLMTTLLVFAPLGFFKRIDSLRYTSAIAVALAIVFLVITAGITFVKFFNGSILSPRLFPNITGIASIWNLFTAVPVLVTAFVCHYNLHMISNELGDTSLIQPVVRVSLVLCSSIYILTALFGLLLFGESTLDDVLANFDTDLGIPYSSLLNDIVRISYAVHLMLVFPVIFFSLRFNFNDLFFPSASSSDLDKRVFVLITTGLVSLLYVAANFVPSIWIAFQFTGATATVCLGFVFPAAIALRDPHGIATKNDKIISIVMIFLAVFSNVVAIYSNIDSLFRKAS
;
A
#
# COMPACT_ATOMS: atom_id res chain seq x y z
N MET A 1 70.10 25.59 -28.06
CA MET A 1 70.31 25.19 -26.67
C MET A 1 70.97 26.37 -25.94
N ASN A 2 70.23 26.99 -25.03
CA ASN A 2 70.62 28.01 -24.04
C ASN A 2 70.96 29.45 -24.51
N SER A 3 70.09 30.42 -24.18
CA SER A 3 70.39 31.86 -24.03
C SER A 3 69.53 32.41 -22.87
N ARG A 4 70.06 32.65 -21.66
CA ARG A 4 70.70 33.89 -21.16
C ARG A 4 69.96 35.21 -21.48
N SER A 5 69.53 35.90 -20.42
CA SER A 5 69.88 37.29 -20.03
C SER A 5 68.69 37.98 -19.36
N TYR A 6 68.74 38.26 -18.05
CA TYR A 6 69.33 39.41 -17.33
C TYR A 6 68.49 40.71 -17.38
N THR A 7 68.21 41.16 -16.15
CA THR A 7 67.44 42.30 -15.62
C THR A 7 67.92 43.71 -15.98
N MET A 8 67.00 44.69 -16.06
CA MET A 8 67.21 46.05 -15.54
C MET A 8 65.93 46.91 -15.42
N THR A 9 65.73 47.44 -14.20
CA THR A 9 65.22 48.76 -13.73
C THR A 9 64.07 49.54 -14.39
N MET A 10 63.22 50.09 -13.51
CA MET A 10 62.06 50.99 -13.67
C MET A 10 62.42 52.42 -14.12
N GLU A 11 61.48 53.05 -14.83
CA GLU A 11 61.42 54.50 -15.05
C GLU A 11 59.94 54.99 -15.10
N ASP A 12 59.70 56.17 -14.53
CA ASP A 12 58.42 56.85 -14.25
C ASP A 12 57.90 57.63 -15.47
N ASN A 13 56.58 57.64 -15.77
CA ASN A 13 55.92 58.82 -16.38
C ASN A 13 54.37 58.82 -16.30
N LYS A 14 53.82 60.01 -16.03
CA LYS A 14 52.38 60.38 -15.99
C LYS A 14 51.85 60.80 -17.37
N THR A 15 50.57 60.52 -17.68
CA THR A 15 49.69 61.45 -18.42
C THR A 15 48.19 61.14 -18.28
N HIS A 16 47.39 62.21 -18.27
CA HIS A 16 45.93 62.34 -18.11
C HIS A 16 45.10 61.86 -19.33
N ASN A 17 43.90 61.29 -19.12
CA ASN A 17 42.65 61.63 -19.82
C ASN A 17 41.42 60.85 -19.25
N ASN A 18 40.27 61.52 -19.16
CA ASN A 18 38.98 61.05 -18.60
C ASN A 18 37.88 61.25 -19.69
N PRO A 19 36.62 60.77 -19.59
CA PRO A 19 36.03 59.64 -18.86
C PRO A 19 35.19 58.70 -19.78
N LYS A 20 34.84 57.49 -19.33
CA LYS A 20 33.53 56.84 -19.63
C LYS A 20 33.36 55.57 -18.79
N GLN A 21 32.23 55.52 -18.10
CA GLN A 21 31.76 54.40 -17.29
C GLN A 21 31.60 53.13 -18.11
N LEU A 22 32.10 52.01 -17.60
CA LEU A 22 31.36 50.75 -17.53
C LEU A 22 31.93 49.91 -16.39
N LYS A 23 31.04 49.40 -15.55
CA LYS A 23 31.34 48.49 -14.44
C LYS A 23 31.86 47.16 -14.99
N ASP A 24 32.93 46.63 -14.41
CA ASP A 24 32.90 45.41 -13.60
C ASP A 24 34.34 45.03 -13.21
N GLU A 25 34.51 44.78 -11.92
CA GLU A 25 35.78 44.72 -11.19
C GLU A 25 36.32 43.28 -11.19
N GLU A 26 37.47 43.04 -11.81
CA GLU A 26 38.28 41.84 -11.58
C GLU A 26 39.26 42.07 -10.42
N SER A 27 39.05 41.30 -9.33
CA SER A 27 39.95 40.73 -8.32
C SER A 27 41.39 41.28 -8.11
N PRO A 28 41.89 41.28 -6.85
CA PRO A 28 43.02 40.37 -6.58
C PRO A 28 43.07 39.74 -5.18
N LEU A 29 43.16 38.40 -5.20
CA LEU A 29 44.07 37.50 -4.46
C LEU A 29 44.26 37.57 -2.91
N LEU A 30 43.68 36.54 -2.29
CA LEU A 30 44.15 35.62 -1.22
C LEU A 30 44.29 36.09 0.24
N LEU A 31 43.38 35.59 1.09
CA LEU A 31 43.76 34.88 2.33
C LEU A 31 42.65 33.93 2.82
N HIS A 32 43.05 32.69 3.07
CA HIS A 32 42.49 31.66 3.96
C HIS A 32 41.16 31.94 4.70
N GLY A 33 40.12 31.19 4.36
CA GLY A 33 38.85 31.20 5.09
C GLY A 33 37.89 30.13 4.57
N SER A 34 37.79 29.04 5.31
CA SER A 34 36.91 27.87 5.11
C SER A 34 35.58 28.17 4.40
N SER A 35 35.42 27.69 3.17
CA SER A 35 34.11 27.45 2.55
C SER A 35 34.24 26.51 1.35
N ASN A 36 33.98 25.22 1.57
CA ASN A 36 33.51 24.34 0.51
C ASN A 36 32.11 23.89 0.89
N ILE A 37 31.16 24.70 0.43
CA ILE A 37 29.86 24.33 -0.15
C ILE A 37 29.55 22.82 -0.03
N ASN A 38 28.92 22.44 1.08
CA ASN A 38 28.05 21.28 1.06
C ASN A 38 26.68 21.76 0.62
N ASN A 39 26.34 21.36 -0.58
CA ASN A 39 25.07 21.57 -1.24
C ASN A 39 23.90 21.24 -0.32
N ASN A 40 23.00 22.20 -0.17
CA ASN A 40 21.63 21.99 0.27
C ASN A 40 20.87 21.11 -0.74
N VAL A 41 21.15 19.81 -0.76
CA VAL A 41 20.17 18.80 -1.16
C VAL A 41 19.58 18.26 0.14
N ALA A 42 18.81 19.10 0.82
CA ALA A 42 17.79 18.61 1.75
C ALA A 42 16.66 18.05 0.88
N GLU A 43 16.86 16.84 0.36
CA GLU A 43 15.75 15.98 -0.02
C GLU A 43 14.87 15.86 1.22
N ALA A 44 13.63 16.36 1.15
CA ALA A 44 12.72 16.37 2.29
C ALA A 44 12.42 14.91 2.67
N SER A 45 13.12 14.38 3.67
CA SER A 45 12.79 13.09 4.24
C SER A 45 11.39 13.15 4.85
N SER A 46 10.58 12.13 4.60
CA SER A 46 9.25 12.05 5.19
C SER A 46 9.36 12.00 6.71
N SER A 47 8.49 12.75 7.39
CA SER A 47 8.42 12.69 8.85
C SER A 47 7.93 11.31 9.31
N PHE A 48 8.47 10.79 10.42
CA PHE A 48 8.03 9.55 11.06
C PHE A 48 6.50 9.37 11.09
N THR A 49 5.77 10.39 11.53
CA THR A 49 4.30 10.40 11.59
C THR A 49 3.64 10.30 10.21
N GLY A 50 4.21 10.94 9.19
CA GLY A 50 3.76 10.84 7.81
C GLY A 50 3.88 9.42 7.27
N SER A 51 5.01 8.75 7.55
CA SER A 51 5.23 7.35 7.17
C SER A 51 4.27 6.40 7.89
N VAL A 52 3.97 6.65 9.17
CA VAL A 52 2.94 5.91 9.92
C VAL A 52 1.58 6.05 9.25
N PHE A 53 1.15 7.27 8.95
CA PHE A 53 -0.15 7.47 8.30
C PHE A 53 -0.20 6.88 6.89
N ASN A 54 0.89 6.95 6.12
CA ASN A 54 0.97 6.36 4.78
C ASN A 54 0.81 4.82 4.85
N LEU A 55 1.57 4.17 5.75
CA LEU A 55 1.46 2.73 5.96
C LEU A 55 0.07 2.33 6.49
N SER A 56 -0.45 3.07 7.49
CA SER A 56 -1.79 2.80 8.04
C SER A 56 -2.90 3.00 7.03
N THR A 57 -2.81 3.99 6.14
CA THR A 57 -3.78 4.20 5.05
C THR A 57 -3.83 3.00 4.11
N THR A 58 -2.66 2.43 3.81
CA THR A 58 -2.53 1.24 2.95
C THR A 58 -3.16 0.02 3.61
N VAL A 59 -2.91 -0.18 4.91
CA VAL A 59 -3.47 -1.30 5.67
C VAL A 59 -4.98 -1.15 5.79
N ILE A 60 -5.48 -0.05 6.36
CA ILE A 60 -6.91 0.17 6.65
C ILE A 60 -7.77 0.03 5.39
N GLY A 61 -7.39 0.75 4.33
CA GLY A 61 -8.03 0.87 3.03
C GLY A 61 -9.41 0.21 2.86
N ALA A 62 -9.49 -0.75 1.95
CA ALA A 62 -10.72 -1.50 1.72
C ALA A 62 -10.92 -2.63 2.75
N GLY A 63 -9.87 -3.03 3.47
CA GLY A 63 -9.89 -4.15 4.41
C GLY A 63 -10.86 -3.97 5.57
N ILE A 64 -11.03 -2.73 6.04
CA ILE A 64 -11.92 -2.37 7.15
C ILE A 64 -13.38 -2.84 6.98
N MET A 65 -13.88 -2.96 5.75
CA MET A 65 -15.30 -3.22 5.48
C MET A 65 -15.71 -4.69 5.59
N ALA A 66 -14.77 -5.59 5.37
CA ALA A 66 -15.02 -7.02 5.43
C ALA A 66 -14.80 -7.60 6.83
N LEU A 67 -14.29 -6.80 7.78
CA LEU A 67 -13.96 -7.27 9.13
C LEU A 67 -15.18 -7.68 9.97
N PRO A 68 -16.29 -6.91 9.99
CA PRO A 68 -17.50 -7.34 10.69
C PRO A 68 -18.03 -8.67 10.12
N ALA A 69 -18.01 -8.84 8.80
CA ALA A 69 -18.39 -10.08 8.14
C ALA A 69 -17.45 -11.24 8.52
N ALA A 70 -16.14 -11.00 8.55
CA ALA A 70 -15.16 -11.99 9.01
C ALA A 70 -15.39 -12.40 10.48
N MET A 71 -15.74 -11.45 11.36
CA MET A 71 -16.11 -11.76 12.74
C MET A 71 -17.40 -12.55 12.86
N LYS A 72 -18.39 -12.28 12.01
CA LYS A 72 -19.64 -13.05 11.97
C LYS A 72 -19.35 -14.52 11.63
N VAL A 73 -18.37 -14.79 10.76
CA VAL A 73 -17.96 -16.15 10.39
C VAL A 73 -17.13 -16.82 11.50
N LEU A 74 -16.14 -16.12 12.06
CA LEU A 74 -15.20 -16.68 13.03
C LEU A 74 -15.73 -16.71 14.47
N GLY A 75 -16.69 -15.85 14.80
CA GLY A 75 -17.02 -15.48 16.17
C GLY A 75 -16.02 -14.44 16.72
N LEU A 76 -16.45 -13.71 17.75
CA LEU A 76 -15.74 -12.53 18.25
C LEU A 76 -14.37 -12.87 18.89
N PRO A 77 -14.25 -13.82 19.85
CA PRO A 77 -12.95 -14.12 20.47
C PRO A 77 -11.93 -14.69 19.48
N ILE A 78 -12.38 -15.59 18.59
CA ILE A 78 -11.53 -16.22 17.58
C ILE A 78 -11.09 -15.18 16.55
N GLY A 79 -12.01 -14.33 16.09
CA GLY A 79 -11.69 -13.27 15.14
C GLY A 79 -10.74 -12.21 15.70
N ILE A 80 -10.92 -11.76 16.95
CA ILE A 80 -9.96 -10.86 17.62
C ILE A 80 -8.59 -11.54 17.76
N GLY A 81 -8.57 -12.80 18.18
CA GLY A 81 -7.34 -13.59 18.24
C GLY A 81 -6.64 -13.69 16.89
N ALA A 82 -7.40 -13.90 15.81
CA ALA A 82 -6.89 -13.95 14.44
C ALA A 82 -6.32 -12.60 13.98
N ILE A 83 -6.96 -11.47 14.30
CA ILE A 83 -6.43 -10.13 14.01
C ILE A 83 -5.08 -9.92 14.71
N ILE A 84 -5.00 -10.21 16.01
CA ILE A 84 -3.76 -10.04 16.80
C ILE A 84 -2.66 -10.95 16.25
N PHE A 85 -2.99 -12.21 15.96
CA PHE A 85 -2.06 -13.17 15.41
C PHE A 85 -1.53 -12.76 14.02
N LEU A 86 -2.42 -12.30 13.13
CA LEU A 86 -2.03 -11.83 11.80
C LEU A 86 -1.21 -10.55 11.85
N ALA A 87 -1.51 -9.63 12.78
CA ALA A 87 -0.68 -8.44 13.00
C ALA A 87 0.75 -8.83 13.44
N PHE A 88 0.88 -9.83 14.32
CA PHE A 88 2.18 -10.38 14.74
C PHE A 88 2.93 -11.05 13.57
N LEU A 89 2.26 -11.90 12.78
CA LEU A 89 2.86 -12.54 11.61
C LEU A 89 3.28 -11.51 10.57
N THR A 90 2.45 -10.50 10.32
CA THR A 90 2.73 -9.40 9.40
C THR A 90 3.95 -8.60 9.87
N ASN A 91 4.01 -8.22 11.15
CA ASN A 91 5.18 -7.54 11.71
C ASN A 91 6.47 -8.36 11.51
N THR A 92 6.41 -9.65 11.82
CA THR A 92 7.59 -10.54 11.70
C THR A 92 8.02 -10.69 10.25
N SER A 93 7.05 -10.81 9.34
CA SER A 93 7.32 -10.90 7.90
C SER A 93 7.97 -9.63 7.34
N LEU A 94 7.43 -8.45 7.68
CA LEU A 94 8.00 -7.15 7.31
C LEU A 94 9.40 -6.97 7.92
N GLU A 95 9.63 -7.48 9.14
CA GLU A 95 10.93 -7.45 9.80
C GLU A 95 11.98 -8.30 9.07
N ILE A 96 11.63 -9.53 8.72
CA ILE A 96 12.46 -10.40 7.89
C ILE A 96 12.75 -9.72 6.55
N LEU A 97 11.71 -9.30 5.84
CA LEU A 97 11.80 -8.63 4.54
C LEU A 97 12.81 -7.47 4.56
N MET A 98 12.71 -6.58 5.56
CA MET A 98 13.58 -5.42 5.66
C MET A 98 15.00 -5.74 6.12
N ARG A 99 15.20 -6.74 6.99
CA ARG A 99 16.55 -7.16 7.40
C ARG A 99 17.34 -7.71 6.21
N PHE A 100 16.69 -8.50 5.35
CA PHE A 100 17.33 -9.08 4.17
C PHE A 100 17.51 -8.07 3.02
N SER A 101 16.57 -7.14 2.83
CA SER A 101 16.73 -6.06 1.85
C SER A 101 17.93 -5.14 2.16
N ARG A 102 18.27 -4.92 3.44
CA ARG A 102 19.41 -4.08 3.87
C ARG A 102 20.78 -4.64 3.48
N VAL A 103 20.95 -5.96 3.47
CA VAL A 103 22.25 -6.60 3.20
C VAL A 103 22.52 -6.72 1.70
N GLY A 104 21.47 -6.74 0.86
CA GLY A 104 21.60 -6.86 -0.60
C GLY A 104 21.91 -5.58 -1.38
N LYS A 105 21.86 -4.38 -0.77
CA LYS A 105 21.77 -3.08 -1.51
C LYS A 105 20.79 -3.15 -2.70
N ALA A 106 19.69 -3.88 -2.52
CA ALA A 106 18.69 -4.14 -3.56
C ALA A 106 17.43 -3.34 -3.24
N GLY A 107 17.00 -2.51 -4.21
CA GLY A 107 15.93 -1.53 -4.06
C GLY A 107 14.51 -2.10 -4.21
N THR A 108 14.34 -3.31 -4.75
CA THR A 108 13.03 -3.96 -4.93
C THR A 108 13.14 -5.48 -4.94
N TYR A 109 12.02 -6.16 -4.69
CA TYR A 109 11.88 -7.61 -4.54
C TYR A 109 11.98 -8.42 -5.86
N GLY A 110 12.32 -7.74 -6.97
CA GLY A 110 12.41 -8.30 -8.33
C GLY A 110 13.76 -8.96 -8.66
N ASP A 111 14.79 -8.75 -7.84
CA ASP A 111 16.14 -9.26 -8.06
C ASP A 111 16.30 -10.78 -7.79
N VAL A 112 15.22 -11.49 -7.48
CA VAL A 112 15.27 -12.92 -7.12
C VAL A 112 14.50 -13.81 -8.10
N LEU A 113 13.91 -13.29 -9.19
CA LEU A 113 13.00 -14.09 -10.02
C LEU A 113 13.26 -14.17 -11.52
N SER A 114 14.20 -13.42 -12.12
CA SER A 114 14.26 -13.38 -13.61
C SER A 114 15.52 -13.94 -14.28
N GLY A 115 16.68 -14.04 -13.61
CA GLY A 115 17.89 -14.49 -14.31
C GLY A 115 18.27 -13.60 -15.52
N THR A 116 19.43 -13.86 -16.10
CA THR A 116 20.22 -12.88 -16.84
C THR A 116 20.71 -13.43 -18.17
N SER A 117 20.94 -12.56 -19.16
CA SER A 117 22.15 -12.65 -19.99
C SER A 117 22.53 -11.30 -20.58
N SER A 118 23.76 -10.86 -20.30
CA SER A 118 24.50 -9.85 -21.05
C SER A 118 25.37 -10.56 -22.11
N ASN A 119 25.51 -9.94 -23.29
CA ASN A 119 26.29 -10.37 -24.48
C ASN A 119 25.55 -11.16 -25.58
N GLY A 120 24.33 -10.75 -25.94
CA GLY A 120 23.94 -10.77 -27.36
C GLY A 120 23.10 -11.94 -27.88
N THR A 121 22.33 -12.64 -27.05
CA THR A 121 21.20 -13.48 -27.54
C THR A 121 19.95 -13.32 -26.67
N HIS A 122 18.79 -13.19 -27.34
CA HIS A 122 17.49 -12.74 -26.83
C HIS A 122 16.59 -13.91 -26.41
N HIS A 123 15.77 -13.74 -25.36
CA HIS A 123 14.70 -14.68 -24.99
C HIS A 123 13.36 -13.91 -24.83
N PHE A 124 12.33 -14.34 -25.58
CA PHE A 124 11.01 -13.69 -25.72
C PHE A 124 9.95 -14.22 -24.72
N GLY A 125 8.97 -13.37 -24.37
CA GLY A 125 7.79 -13.70 -23.55
C GLY A 125 6.44 -13.45 -24.27
N VAL A 126 5.39 -14.16 -23.84
CA VAL A 126 4.31 -14.71 -24.69
C VAL A 126 2.97 -13.93 -24.70
N LEU A 127 2.91 -12.65 -24.29
CA LEU A 127 1.62 -11.91 -24.20
C LEU A 127 1.38 -10.87 -25.31
N GLU A 128 2.14 -10.92 -26.40
CA GLU A 128 1.97 -10.01 -27.55
C GLU A 128 1.04 -10.55 -28.64
N GLY A 129 0.52 -11.77 -28.47
CA GLY A 129 -0.20 -12.45 -29.54
C GLY A 129 -1.73 -12.27 -29.54
N TRP A 130 -2.37 -11.74 -28.49
CA TRP A 130 -3.78 -12.06 -28.29
C TRP A 130 -4.81 -11.14 -28.95
N PHE A 131 -5.26 -9.96 -28.49
CA PHE A 131 -6.51 -9.42 -29.11
C PHE A 131 -6.66 -7.90 -29.19
N GLY A 132 -6.48 -7.35 -30.41
CA GLY A 132 -6.86 -5.98 -30.79
C GLY A 132 -8.37 -5.68 -30.72
N GLU A 133 -8.75 -4.43 -31.04
CA GLU A 133 -10.02 -3.81 -30.60
C GLU A 133 -10.96 -3.28 -31.70
N CYS A 134 -12.25 -3.11 -31.32
CA CYS A 134 -13.20 -2.09 -31.81
C CYS A 134 -14.32 -1.84 -30.77
N TRP A 135 -15.30 -0.98 -31.06
CA TRP A 135 -15.45 0.43 -30.65
C TRP A 135 -16.98 0.63 -30.35
N TRP A 136 -17.41 1.52 -29.45
CA TRP A 136 -18.75 2.16 -29.45
C TRP A 136 -19.99 1.63 -28.67
N THR A 137 -19.90 0.78 -27.64
CA THR A 137 -21.10 0.60 -26.76
C THR A 137 -20.81 0.17 -25.31
N GLY A 138 -19.66 0.58 -24.76
CA GLY A 138 -19.22 0.12 -23.46
C GLY A 138 -19.40 1.14 -22.34
N ARG A 139 -19.63 0.59 -21.14
CA ARG A 139 -19.50 1.16 -19.79
C ARG A 139 -18.23 2.05 -19.57
N THR A 140 -17.33 2.10 -20.54
CA THR A 140 -16.21 3.03 -20.78
C THR A 140 -16.57 4.52 -20.71
N PHE A 141 -17.73 4.99 -21.20
CA PHE A 141 -18.05 6.43 -21.19
C PHE A 141 -18.33 6.99 -19.79
N VAL A 142 -19.08 6.24 -18.98
CA VAL A 142 -19.40 6.59 -17.59
C VAL A 142 -18.13 6.63 -16.74
N LEU A 143 -17.18 5.76 -17.06
CA LEU A 143 -15.94 5.66 -16.33
C LEU A 143 -14.86 6.63 -16.78
N LEU A 144 -14.85 6.97 -18.07
CA LEU A 144 -14.01 8.02 -18.60
C LEU A 144 -14.24 9.33 -17.82
N MET A 145 -15.49 9.63 -17.45
CA MET A 145 -15.82 10.82 -16.65
C MET A 145 -15.29 10.75 -15.21
N THR A 146 -15.47 9.62 -14.52
CA THR A 146 -14.95 9.41 -13.16
C THR A 146 -13.40 9.41 -13.15
N THR A 147 -12.78 8.84 -14.18
CA THR A 147 -11.33 8.81 -14.38
C THR A 147 -10.76 10.19 -14.71
N LEU A 148 -11.46 11.04 -15.49
CA LEU A 148 -10.99 12.39 -15.84
C LEU A 148 -11.16 13.42 -14.71
N LEU A 149 -12.24 13.33 -13.91
CA LEU A 149 -12.55 14.34 -12.88
C LEU A 149 -11.93 14.04 -11.51
N VAL A 150 -11.75 12.77 -11.15
CA VAL A 150 -11.27 12.36 -9.81
C VAL A 150 -9.90 11.70 -9.87
N PHE A 151 -9.70 10.71 -10.74
CA PHE A 151 -8.43 9.95 -10.74
C PHE A 151 -7.29 10.61 -11.52
N ALA A 152 -7.59 11.38 -12.57
CA ALA A 152 -6.59 12.12 -13.32
C ALA A 152 -5.90 13.21 -12.47
N PRO A 153 -6.58 14.15 -11.78
CA PRO A 153 -5.87 15.18 -11.01
C PRO A 153 -4.99 14.63 -9.89
N LEU A 154 -5.36 13.49 -9.28
CA LEU A 154 -4.56 12.83 -8.24
C LEU A 154 -3.40 11.98 -8.78
N GLY A 155 -3.49 11.49 -10.02
CA GLY A 155 -2.44 10.68 -10.66
C GLY A 155 -1.24 11.46 -11.20
N PHE A 156 -1.35 12.79 -11.35
CA PHE A 156 -0.31 13.64 -11.96
C PHE A 156 0.73 14.22 -10.98
N PHE A 157 0.62 13.98 -9.66
CA PHE A 157 1.58 14.54 -8.71
C PHE A 157 2.93 13.82 -8.74
N LYS A 158 3.93 14.48 -9.33
CA LYS A 158 5.33 14.03 -9.43
C LYS A 158 6.15 14.26 -8.14
N ARG A 159 5.55 14.78 -7.05
CA ARG A 159 6.20 14.97 -5.73
C ARG A 159 5.28 14.57 -4.58
N ILE A 160 5.83 13.76 -3.68
CA ILE A 160 5.17 12.98 -2.62
C ILE A 160 5.06 13.74 -1.28
N ASP A 161 5.53 14.99 -1.19
CA ASP A 161 5.44 15.80 0.05
C ASP A 161 3.97 16.05 0.51
N SER A 162 2.99 15.90 -0.40
CA SER A 162 1.55 16.05 -0.12
C SER A 162 0.85 14.76 0.34
N LEU A 163 1.44 13.56 0.15
CA LEU A 163 0.75 12.29 0.46
C LEU A 163 0.51 12.12 1.96
N ARG A 164 1.41 12.64 2.80
CA ARG A 164 1.25 12.60 4.26
C ARG A 164 -0.08 13.22 4.72
N TYR A 165 -0.53 14.29 4.07
CA TYR A 165 -1.79 14.95 4.41
C TYR A 165 -2.98 14.16 3.91
N THR A 166 -2.93 13.63 2.69
CA THR A 166 -4.02 12.79 2.15
C THR A 166 -4.17 11.50 2.94
N SER A 167 -3.06 10.88 3.35
CA SER A 167 -3.03 9.69 4.22
C SER A 167 -3.54 9.99 5.63
N ALA A 168 -3.14 11.12 6.23
CA ALA A 168 -3.66 11.52 7.54
C ALA A 168 -5.18 11.76 7.50
N ILE A 169 -5.68 12.41 6.44
CA ILE A 169 -7.13 12.61 6.24
C ILE A 169 -7.83 11.26 6.02
N ALA A 170 -7.25 10.34 5.23
CA ALA A 170 -7.83 9.02 5.02
C ALA A 170 -7.97 8.24 6.33
N VAL A 171 -6.93 8.24 7.19
CA VAL A 171 -7.00 7.62 8.52
C VAL A 171 -8.02 8.31 9.42
N ALA A 172 -8.10 9.64 9.39
CA ALA A 172 -9.11 10.40 10.14
C ALA A 172 -10.54 10.03 9.72
N LEU A 173 -10.81 9.88 8.42
CA LEU A 173 -12.13 9.45 7.92
C LEU A 173 -12.49 8.03 8.37
N ALA A 174 -11.51 7.12 8.46
CA ALA A 174 -11.72 5.79 9.03
C ALA A 174 -12.07 5.84 10.53
N ILE A 175 -11.44 6.75 11.28
CA ILE A 175 -11.77 7.00 12.69
C ILE A 175 -13.18 7.62 12.81
N VAL A 176 -13.56 8.53 11.92
CA VAL A 176 -14.91 9.11 11.89
C VAL A 176 -15.95 8.01 11.65
N PHE A 177 -15.72 7.13 10.68
CA PHE A 177 -16.57 5.96 10.44
C PHE A 177 -16.72 5.09 11.70
N LEU A 178 -15.61 4.82 12.39
CA LEU A 178 -15.59 4.07 13.63
C LEU A 178 -16.39 4.76 14.74
N VAL A 179 -16.19 6.06 14.94
CA VAL A 179 -16.88 6.85 15.99
C VAL A 179 -18.39 6.89 15.74
N ILE A 180 -18.81 7.10 14.48
CA ILE A 180 -20.24 7.09 14.14
C ILE A 180 -20.84 5.71 14.38
N THR A 181 -20.18 4.65 13.91
CA THR A 181 -20.64 3.27 14.12
C THR A 181 -20.74 2.93 15.61
N ALA A 182 -19.74 3.28 16.40
CA ALA A 182 -19.74 3.10 17.85
C ALA A 182 -20.86 3.90 18.53
N GLY A 183 -21.09 5.14 18.10
CA GLY A 183 -22.15 6.01 18.63
C GLY A 183 -23.55 5.44 18.36
N ILE A 184 -23.81 4.97 17.14
CA ILE A 184 -25.06 4.29 16.77
C ILE A 184 -25.25 3.05 17.63
N THR A 185 -24.21 2.23 17.78
CA THR A 185 -24.24 1.04 18.65
C THR A 185 -24.58 1.42 20.08
N PHE A 186 -23.95 2.46 20.64
CA PHE A 186 -24.22 2.91 22.00
C PHE A 186 -25.69 3.35 22.16
N VAL A 187 -26.22 4.16 21.23
CA VAL A 187 -27.65 4.56 21.26
C VAL A 187 -28.58 3.34 21.23
N LYS A 188 -28.32 2.36 20.36
CA LYS A 188 -29.10 1.12 20.33
C LYS A 188 -28.97 0.30 21.61
N PHE A 189 -27.81 0.31 22.25
CA PHE A 189 -27.57 -0.37 23.52
C PHE A 189 -28.45 0.19 24.63
N PHE A 190 -28.50 1.53 24.79
CA PHE A 190 -29.38 2.17 25.79
C PHE A 190 -30.86 1.98 25.48
N ASN A 191 -31.22 1.93 24.20
CA ASN A 191 -32.60 1.68 23.78
C ASN A 191 -32.99 0.19 23.87
N GLY A 192 -32.11 -0.70 24.37
CA GLY A 192 -32.38 -2.14 24.51
C GLY A 192 -32.64 -2.86 23.18
N SER A 193 -32.28 -2.25 22.06
CA SER A 193 -32.59 -2.75 20.70
C SER A 193 -31.43 -3.52 20.07
N ILE A 194 -30.37 -3.81 20.84
CA ILE A 194 -29.25 -4.63 20.36
C ILE A 194 -29.67 -6.09 20.35
N LEU A 195 -29.71 -6.68 19.15
CA LEU A 195 -29.68 -8.12 19.01
C LEU A 195 -28.36 -8.63 19.62
N SER A 196 -28.44 -9.56 20.56
CA SER A 196 -27.25 -10.19 21.13
C SER A 196 -26.41 -10.80 20.00
N PRO A 197 -25.21 -10.27 19.71
CA PRO A 197 -24.37 -10.86 18.68
C PRO A 197 -23.90 -12.23 19.16
N ARG A 198 -23.76 -13.17 18.22
CA ARG A 198 -23.17 -14.47 18.55
C ARG A 198 -21.69 -14.29 18.86
N LEU A 199 -21.33 -14.64 20.09
CA LEU A 199 -19.94 -14.57 20.54
C LEU A 199 -19.09 -15.68 19.90
N PHE A 200 -19.69 -16.85 19.65
CA PHE A 200 -19.02 -18.04 19.12
C PHE A 200 -19.51 -18.40 17.72
N PRO A 201 -18.67 -19.05 16.89
CA PRO A 201 -19.05 -19.49 15.54
C PRO A 201 -20.15 -20.55 15.60
N ASN A 202 -21.00 -20.59 14.56
CA ASN A 202 -22.08 -21.56 14.45
C ASN A 202 -21.57 -22.90 13.89
N ILE A 203 -21.19 -23.82 14.79
CA ILE A 203 -20.67 -25.14 14.40
C ILE A 203 -21.81 -26.17 14.45
N THR A 204 -22.62 -26.20 13.38
CA THR A 204 -23.68 -27.21 13.22
C THR A 204 -23.17 -28.55 12.67
N GLY A 205 -21.90 -28.63 12.24
CA GLY A 205 -21.26 -29.86 11.77
C GLY A 205 -19.81 -29.65 11.32
N ILE A 206 -19.14 -30.72 10.90
CA ILE A 206 -17.74 -30.69 10.41
C ILE A 206 -17.61 -29.81 9.15
N ALA A 207 -18.64 -29.76 8.31
CA ALA A 207 -18.68 -28.88 7.14
C ALA A 207 -18.58 -27.39 7.53
N SER A 208 -19.24 -26.97 8.61
CA SER A 208 -19.22 -25.58 9.09
C SER A 208 -17.84 -25.15 9.61
N ILE A 209 -16.99 -26.09 10.03
CA ILE A 209 -15.60 -25.80 10.44
C ILE A 209 -14.79 -25.29 9.24
N TRP A 210 -15.00 -25.84 8.05
CA TRP A 210 -14.32 -25.39 6.83
C TRP A 210 -14.70 -23.96 6.44
N ASN A 211 -15.94 -23.56 6.73
CA ASN A 211 -16.39 -22.18 6.47
C ASN A 211 -15.62 -21.14 7.30
N LEU A 212 -15.05 -21.49 8.47
CA LEU A 212 -14.22 -20.55 9.24
C LEU A 212 -12.97 -20.13 8.45
N PHE A 213 -12.41 -21.04 7.64
CA PHE A 213 -11.22 -20.75 6.84
C PHE A 213 -11.49 -19.79 5.68
N THR A 214 -12.76 -19.58 5.30
CA THR A 214 -13.15 -18.62 4.27
C THR A 214 -12.92 -17.16 4.69
N ALA A 215 -12.82 -16.89 6.00
CA ALA A 215 -12.52 -15.59 6.57
C ALA A 215 -11.00 -15.31 6.66
N VAL A 216 -10.16 -16.34 6.67
CA VAL A 216 -8.69 -16.17 6.82
C VAL A 216 -8.09 -15.38 5.66
N PRO A 217 -8.34 -15.69 4.37
CA PRO A 217 -7.87 -14.88 3.25
C PRO A 217 -8.31 -13.41 3.31
N VAL A 218 -9.52 -13.16 3.82
CA VAL A 218 -10.06 -11.80 3.98
C VAL A 218 -9.26 -11.02 5.02
N LEU A 219 -9.02 -11.62 6.19
CA LEU A 219 -8.20 -11.01 7.23
C LEU A 219 -6.74 -10.81 6.77
N VAL A 220 -6.19 -11.78 6.05
CA VAL A 220 -4.84 -11.69 5.47
C VAL A 220 -4.75 -10.54 4.46
N THR A 221 -5.76 -10.39 3.61
CA THR A 221 -5.86 -9.25 2.69
C THR A 221 -5.96 -7.92 3.42
N ALA A 222 -6.67 -7.85 4.54
CA ALA A 222 -6.77 -6.62 5.33
C ALA A 222 -5.43 -6.16 5.94
N PHE A 223 -4.46 -7.07 6.13
CA PHE A 223 -3.15 -6.76 6.71
C PHE A 223 -2.03 -6.58 5.67
N VAL A 224 -2.33 -6.69 4.38
CA VAL A 224 -1.30 -6.60 3.34
C VAL A 224 -0.79 -5.19 3.15
N CYS A 225 0.49 -4.98 3.46
CA CYS A 225 1.18 -3.72 3.21
C CYS A 225 2.61 -3.91 2.66
N HIS A 226 3.04 -5.15 2.46
CA HIS A 226 4.40 -5.53 2.06
C HIS A 226 4.86 -4.83 0.76
N TYR A 227 3.96 -4.63 -0.21
CA TYR A 227 4.26 -3.98 -1.48
C TYR A 227 4.53 -2.47 -1.37
N ASN A 228 4.09 -1.82 -0.29
CA ASN A 228 4.30 -0.38 -0.08
C ASN A 228 5.51 -0.09 0.83
N LEU A 229 6.06 -1.11 1.49
CA LEU A 229 7.07 -0.94 2.53
C LEU A 229 8.39 -0.35 2.01
N HIS A 230 8.85 -0.79 0.83
CA HIS A 230 10.08 -0.29 0.22
C HIS A 230 9.97 1.18 -0.20
N MET A 231 8.80 1.61 -0.66
CA MET A 231 8.56 3.01 -0.99
C MET A 231 8.66 3.90 0.25
N ILE A 232 8.01 3.49 1.34
CA ILE A 232 8.08 4.19 2.63
C ILE A 232 9.51 4.18 3.19
N SER A 233 10.24 3.07 3.02
CA SER A 233 11.66 2.97 3.39
C SER A 233 12.51 4.02 2.68
N ASN A 234 12.32 4.14 1.36
CA ASN A 234 13.06 5.09 0.54
C ASN A 234 12.65 6.54 0.85
N GLU A 235 11.38 6.79 1.19
CA GLU A 235 10.87 8.11 1.56
C GLU A 235 11.33 8.59 2.95
N LEU A 236 11.53 7.65 3.90
CA LEU A 236 11.95 7.98 5.26
C LEU A 236 13.44 8.35 5.33
N GLY A 237 14.26 7.83 4.43
CA GLY A 237 15.71 8.04 4.37
C GLY A 237 16.48 7.37 5.52
N ASP A 238 15.95 7.43 6.75
CA ASP A 238 16.47 6.72 7.91
C ASP A 238 15.85 5.32 8.04
N THR A 239 16.65 4.33 7.65
CA THR A 239 16.28 2.92 7.70
C THR A 239 16.06 2.40 9.13
N SER A 240 16.62 3.05 10.16
CA SER A 240 16.45 2.63 11.56
C SER A 240 15.01 2.81 12.05
N LEU A 241 14.30 3.83 11.53
CA LEU A 241 12.96 4.20 11.95
C LEU A 241 11.85 3.33 11.35
N ILE A 242 12.16 2.51 10.34
CA ILE A 242 11.16 1.71 9.61
C ILE A 242 10.47 0.71 10.53
N GLN A 243 11.22 0.03 11.40
CA GLN A 243 10.64 -0.97 12.33
C GLN A 243 9.68 -0.31 13.33
N PRO A 244 10.04 0.81 13.99
CA PRO A 244 9.09 1.61 14.75
C PRO A 244 7.87 2.07 13.95
N VAL A 245 8.04 2.55 12.71
CA VAL A 245 6.92 2.97 11.83
C VAL A 245 5.96 1.80 11.60
N VAL A 246 6.48 0.63 11.24
CA VAL A 246 5.68 -0.59 11.01
C VAL A 246 4.91 -0.98 12.26
N ARG A 247 5.57 -1.05 13.43
CA ARG A 247 4.93 -1.45 14.69
C ARG A 247 3.81 -0.51 15.10
N VAL A 248 4.06 0.80 15.07
CA VAL A 248 3.05 1.81 15.42
C VAL A 248 1.87 1.74 14.44
N SER A 249 2.15 1.60 13.15
CA SER A 249 1.11 1.50 12.11
C SER A 249 0.24 0.25 12.30
N LEU A 250 0.84 -0.92 12.56
CA LEU A 250 0.11 -2.17 12.77
C LEU A 250 -0.71 -2.17 14.05
N VAL A 251 -0.23 -1.53 15.12
CA VAL A 251 -1.00 -1.34 16.37
C VAL A 251 -2.22 -0.43 16.11
N LEU A 252 -2.02 0.70 15.43
CA LEU A 252 -3.10 1.61 15.06
C LEU A 252 -4.16 0.91 14.20
N CYS A 253 -3.73 0.17 13.16
CA CYS A 253 -4.64 -0.52 12.26
C CYS A 253 -5.38 -1.66 12.98
N SER A 254 -4.68 -2.48 13.76
CA SER A 254 -5.30 -3.55 14.56
C SER A 254 -6.34 -3.01 15.52
N SER A 255 -6.09 -1.86 16.15
CA SER A 255 -7.06 -1.20 17.03
C SER A 255 -8.32 -0.79 16.28
N ILE A 256 -8.18 -0.08 15.16
CA ILE A 256 -9.30 0.34 14.31
C ILE A 256 -10.08 -0.88 13.82
N TYR A 257 -9.36 -1.94 13.41
CA TYR A 257 -9.93 -3.19 12.94
C TYR A 257 -10.76 -3.91 14.00
N ILE A 258 -10.20 -4.12 15.20
CA ILE A 258 -10.91 -4.77 16.31
C ILE A 258 -12.16 -3.98 16.69
N LEU A 259 -12.04 -2.65 16.82
CA LEU A 259 -13.17 -1.80 17.22
C LEU A 259 -14.25 -1.76 16.13
N THR A 260 -13.87 -1.69 14.85
CA THR A 260 -14.81 -1.73 13.73
C THR A 260 -15.53 -3.08 13.66
N ALA A 261 -14.77 -4.17 13.75
CA ALA A 261 -15.30 -5.53 13.84
C ALA A 261 -16.31 -5.68 14.98
N LEU A 262 -15.94 -5.20 16.18
CA LEU A 262 -16.76 -5.28 17.39
C LEU A 262 -18.05 -4.47 17.25
N PHE A 263 -17.95 -3.17 16.91
CA PHE A 263 -19.12 -2.31 16.83
C PHE A 263 -20.01 -2.64 15.63
N GLY A 264 -19.43 -3.03 14.49
CA GLY A 264 -20.18 -3.50 13.33
C GLY A 264 -20.97 -4.77 13.63
N LEU A 265 -20.36 -5.75 14.33
CA LEU A 265 -21.05 -6.97 14.73
C LEU A 265 -22.12 -6.70 15.80
N LEU A 266 -21.87 -5.80 16.76
CA LEU A 266 -22.89 -5.38 17.74
C LEU A 266 -24.06 -4.64 17.08
N LEU A 267 -23.79 -3.88 16.02
CA LEU A 267 -24.80 -3.08 15.33
C LEU A 267 -25.73 -3.94 14.45
N PHE A 268 -25.16 -4.91 13.73
CA PHE A 268 -25.88 -5.68 12.71
C PHE A 268 -26.10 -7.16 13.07
N GLY A 269 -25.32 -7.71 14.01
CA GLY A 269 -25.43 -9.10 14.45
C GLY A 269 -25.37 -10.09 13.30
N GLU A 270 -26.34 -11.01 13.26
CA GLU A 270 -26.48 -12.00 12.18
C GLU A 270 -26.81 -11.37 10.82
N SER A 271 -27.29 -10.13 10.78
CA SER A 271 -27.60 -9.42 9.53
C SER A 271 -26.39 -8.73 8.91
N THR A 272 -25.19 -8.86 9.50
CA THR A 272 -23.96 -8.31 8.93
C THR A 272 -23.73 -8.90 7.53
N LEU A 273 -23.59 -8.01 6.55
CA LEU A 273 -23.32 -8.34 5.14
C LEU A 273 -21.82 -8.40 4.89
N ASP A 274 -21.44 -9.03 3.77
CA ASP A 274 -20.06 -9.15 3.28
C ASP A 274 -19.33 -7.80 3.15
N ASP A 275 -20.09 -6.75 2.82
CA ASP A 275 -19.69 -5.35 2.89
C ASP A 275 -20.54 -4.66 3.95
N VAL A 276 -19.91 -4.26 5.07
CA VAL A 276 -20.63 -3.57 6.14
C VAL A 276 -21.24 -2.24 5.69
N LEU A 277 -20.77 -1.61 4.60
CA LEU A 277 -21.39 -0.39 4.08
C LEU A 277 -22.79 -0.64 3.54
N ALA A 278 -23.02 -1.81 2.96
CA ALA A 278 -24.34 -2.20 2.46
C ALA A 278 -25.36 -2.31 3.61
N ASN A 279 -24.91 -2.56 4.84
CA ASN A 279 -25.78 -2.54 6.00
C ASN A 279 -26.28 -1.13 6.37
N PHE A 280 -25.59 -0.06 5.96
CA PHE A 280 -26.01 1.32 6.15
C PHE A 280 -26.95 1.82 5.04
N ASP A 281 -27.44 0.95 4.14
CA ASP A 281 -28.47 1.31 3.15
C ASP A 281 -29.90 1.17 3.68
N THR A 282 -30.06 0.68 4.92
CA THR A 282 -31.37 0.43 5.55
C THR A 282 -31.60 1.33 6.77
N ASP A 283 -32.87 1.48 7.16
CA ASP A 283 -33.21 2.22 8.37
C ASP A 283 -32.73 1.47 9.61
N LEU A 284 -31.87 2.14 10.39
CA LEU A 284 -31.29 1.59 11.61
C LEU A 284 -32.24 1.66 12.80
N GLY A 285 -33.41 2.32 12.68
CA GLY A 285 -34.38 2.45 13.77
C GLY A 285 -33.93 3.42 14.87
N ILE A 286 -33.11 4.41 14.51
CA ILE A 286 -32.65 5.49 15.39
C ILE A 286 -33.00 6.85 14.78
N PRO A 287 -33.17 7.92 15.60
CA PRO A 287 -33.37 9.25 15.06
C PRO A 287 -32.20 9.65 14.17
N TYR A 288 -32.50 10.32 13.04
CA TYR A 288 -31.53 10.73 12.02
C TYR A 288 -30.77 9.57 11.34
N SER A 289 -31.34 8.35 11.30
CA SER A 289 -30.70 7.19 10.66
C SER A 289 -30.25 7.46 9.23
N SER A 290 -31.09 8.06 8.38
CA SER A 290 -30.73 8.34 6.98
C SER A 290 -29.53 9.29 6.86
N LEU A 291 -29.51 10.36 7.67
CA LEU A 291 -28.40 11.30 7.68
C LEU A 291 -27.09 10.65 8.14
N LEU A 292 -27.12 9.84 9.20
CA LEU A 292 -25.94 9.13 9.69
C LEU A 292 -25.42 8.10 8.68
N ASN A 293 -26.34 7.38 8.01
CA ASN A 293 -26.04 6.46 6.93
C ASN A 293 -25.33 7.17 5.76
N ASP A 294 -25.88 8.30 5.31
CA ASP A 294 -25.30 9.09 4.23
C ASP A 294 -23.91 9.62 4.60
N ILE A 295 -23.73 10.11 5.83
CA ILE A 295 -22.42 10.57 6.32
C ILE A 295 -21.40 9.44 6.32
N VAL A 296 -21.77 8.25 6.81
CA VAL A 296 -20.90 7.06 6.80
C VAL A 296 -20.49 6.68 5.38
N ARG A 297 -21.45 6.62 4.46
CA ARG A 297 -21.22 6.24 3.06
C ARG A 297 -20.36 7.24 2.31
N ILE A 298 -20.63 8.54 2.48
CA ILE A 298 -19.84 9.61 1.84
C ILE A 298 -18.44 9.66 2.45
N SER A 299 -18.32 9.62 3.78
CA SER A 299 -17.02 9.61 4.47
C SER A 299 -16.15 8.45 3.97
N TYR A 300 -16.76 7.27 3.82
CA TYR A 300 -16.05 6.10 3.32
C TYR A 300 -15.72 6.18 1.82
N ALA A 301 -16.62 6.69 0.99
CA ALA A 301 -16.34 6.93 -0.42
C ALA A 301 -15.13 7.86 -0.59
N VAL A 302 -15.07 8.94 0.20
CA VAL A 302 -13.92 9.86 0.23
C VAL A 302 -12.68 9.15 0.78
N HIS A 303 -12.79 8.33 1.81
CA HIS A 303 -11.68 7.52 2.32
C HIS A 303 -11.08 6.64 1.21
N LEU A 304 -11.90 5.87 0.49
CA LEU A 304 -11.44 5.03 -0.62
C LEU A 304 -10.84 5.84 -1.78
N MET A 305 -11.42 7.01 -2.08
CA MET A 305 -10.85 7.93 -3.08
C MET A 305 -9.45 8.43 -2.69
N LEU A 306 -9.17 8.61 -1.39
CA LEU A 306 -7.86 9.04 -0.90
C LEU A 306 -6.86 7.87 -0.77
N VAL A 307 -7.34 6.66 -0.50
CA VAL A 307 -6.52 5.44 -0.45
C VAL A 307 -6.07 5.02 -1.85
N PHE A 308 -6.95 5.14 -2.86
CA PHE A 308 -6.68 4.67 -4.21
C PHE A 308 -5.36 5.20 -4.81
N PRO A 309 -5.05 6.51 -4.79
CA PRO A 309 -3.79 7.03 -5.33
C PRO A 309 -2.55 6.45 -4.65
N VAL A 310 -2.61 6.19 -3.33
CA VAL A 310 -1.48 5.63 -2.58
C VAL A 310 -1.17 4.21 -3.08
N ILE A 311 -2.20 3.36 -3.17
CA ILE A 311 -2.04 1.97 -3.63
C ILE A 311 -1.71 1.94 -5.13
N PHE A 312 -2.39 2.76 -5.93
CA PHE A 312 -2.21 2.82 -7.38
C PHE A 312 -0.82 3.34 -7.75
N PHE A 313 -0.27 4.27 -6.96
CA PHE A 313 1.11 4.71 -7.12
C PHE A 313 2.08 3.54 -6.94
N SER A 314 1.92 2.75 -5.86
CA SER A 314 2.79 1.58 -5.61
C SER A 314 2.62 0.53 -6.70
N LEU A 315 1.40 0.28 -7.17
CA LEU A 315 1.14 -0.61 -8.31
C LEU A 315 1.87 -0.12 -9.57
N ARG A 316 1.68 1.16 -9.95
CA ARG A 316 2.29 1.77 -11.13
C ARG A 316 3.80 1.80 -11.03
N PHE A 317 4.35 2.08 -9.85
CA PHE A 317 5.79 2.09 -9.60
C PHE A 317 6.37 0.69 -9.81
N ASN A 318 5.80 -0.34 -9.17
CA ASN A 318 6.23 -1.73 -9.36
C ASN A 318 6.06 -2.21 -10.80
N PHE A 319 4.98 -1.79 -11.49
CA PHE A 319 4.75 -2.13 -12.89
C PHE A 319 5.75 -1.43 -13.82
N ASN A 320 6.00 -0.14 -13.61
CA ASN A 320 6.98 0.61 -14.39
C ASN A 320 8.39 0.06 -14.18
N ASP A 321 8.77 -0.27 -12.95
CA ASP A 321 10.05 -0.89 -12.62
C ASP A 321 10.19 -2.28 -13.28
N LEU A 322 9.10 -3.07 -13.31
CA LEU A 322 9.07 -4.39 -13.94
C LEU A 322 9.21 -4.34 -15.47
N PHE A 323 8.53 -3.41 -16.13
CA PHE A 323 8.45 -3.37 -17.61
C PHE A 323 9.41 -2.37 -18.28
N PHE A 324 9.81 -1.30 -17.58
CA PHE A 324 10.64 -0.22 -18.13
C PHE A 324 11.76 0.23 -17.19
N PRO A 325 12.76 -0.63 -16.87
CA PRO A 325 13.82 -0.31 -15.91
C PRO A 325 14.81 0.79 -16.37
N SER A 326 14.84 1.14 -17.68
CA SER A 326 15.89 2.01 -18.27
C SER A 326 15.35 3.21 -19.05
N ALA A 327 14.12 3.63 -18.79
CA ALA A 327 13.54 4.80 -19.46
C ALA A 327 14.29 6.07 -19.01
N SER A 328 15.20 6.54 -19.87
CA SER A 328 16.13 7.67 -19.63
C SER A 328 15.97 8.76 -20.69
N SER A 329 14.78 8.91 -21.26
CA SER A 329 14.48 10.01 -22.19
C SER A 329 13.17 10.70 -21.82
N SER A 330 13.28 12.00 -21.52
CA SER A 330 12.28 12.79 -20.81
C SER A 330 10.88 12.86 -21.45
N ASP A 331 10.72 12.52 -22.72
CA ASP A 331 9.44 12.49 -23.43
C ASP A 331 8.89 11.08 -23.65
N LEU A 332 9.73 10.04 -23.73
CA LEU A 332 9.29 8.64 -23.71
C LEU A 332 8.73 8.30 -22.32
N ASP A 333 9.35 8.82 -21.27
CA ASP A 333 8.90 8.64 -19.87
C ASP A 333 7.48 9.13 -19.66
N LYS A 334 7.09 10.26 -20.28
CA LYS A 334 5.71 10.79 -20.16
C LYS A 334 4.69 9.93 -20.91
N ARG A 335 5.03 9.44 -22.11
CA ARG A 335 4.14 8.57 -22.88
C ARG A 335 3.96 7.21 -22.23
N VAL A 336 5.06 6.61 -21.74
CA VAL A 336 5.05 5.35 -20.98
C VAL A 336 4.27 5.52 -19.69
N PHE A 337 4.48 6.63 -18.97
CA PHE A 337 3.71 6.97 -17.77
C PHE A 337 2.20 6.99 -18.03
N VAL A 338 1.77 7.71 -19.07
CA VAL A 338 0.35 7.83 -19.43
C VAL A 338 -0.19 6.48 -19.88
N LEU A 339 0.54 5.73 -20.72
CA LEU A 339 0.13 4.43 -21.22
C LEU A 339 -0.06 3.41 -20.08
N ILE A 340 0.91 3.30 -19.17
CA ILE A 340 0.82 2.40 -18.00
C ILE A 340 -0.34 2.82 -17.11
N THR A 341 -0.48 4.12 -16.82
CA THR A 341 -1.54 4.62 -15.95
C THR A 341 -2.90 4.34 -16.55
N THR A 342 -3.13 4.69 -17.81
CA THR A 342 -4.38 4.45 -18.53
C THR A 342 -4.66 2.95 -18.67
N GLY A 343 -3.65 2.14 -18.99
CA GLY A 343 -3.78 0.68 -19.09
C GLY A 343 -4.17 0.02 -17.77
N LEU A 344 -3.49 0.36 -16.67
CA LEU A 344 -3.79 -0.17 -15.35
C LEU A 344 -5.17 0.28 -14.84
N VAL A 345 -5.53 1.56 -14.99
CA VAL A 345 -6.87 2.04 -14.61
C VAL A 345 -7.96 1.36 -15.43
N SER A 346 -7.74 1.16 -16.74
CA SER A 346 -8.70 0.47 -17.61
C SER A 346 -8.85 -1.00 -17.24
N LEU A 347 -7.74 -1.69 -16.92
CA LEU A 347 -7.77 -3.07 -16.44
C LEU A 347 -8.52 -3.19 -15.11
N LEU A 348 -8.21 -2.33 -14.15
CA LEU A 348 -8.90 -2.30 -12.85
C LEU A 348 -10.40 -2.04 -13.01
N TYR A 349 -10.76 -1.18 -13.97
CA TYR A 349 -12.16 -0.98 -14.26
C TYR A 349 -12.85 -2.23 -14.77
N VAL A 350 -12.30 -2.84 -15.81
CA VAL A 350 -12.88 -4.03 -16.42
C VAL A 350 -13.00 -5.13 -15.35
N ALA A 351 -11.97 -5.33 -14.52
CA ALA A 351 -12.03 -6.26 -13.39
C ALA A 351 -13.17 -5.94 -12.40
N ALA A 352 -13.36 -4.67 -12.04
CA ALA A 352 -14.47 -4.24 -11.17
C ALA A 352 -15.86 -4.40 -11.80
N ASN A 353 -15.97 -4.61 -13.12
CA ASN A 353 -17.23 -4.98 -13.76
C ASN A 353 -17.61 -6.44 -13.50
N PHE A 354 -16.61 -7.32 -13.46
CA PHE A 354 -16.79 -8.77 -13.39
C PHE A 354 -16.85 -9.31 -11.97
N VAL A 355 -16.34 -8.56 -10.98
CA VAL A 355 -16.33 -8.96 -9.57
C VAL A 355 -17.25 -8.05 -8.76
N PRO A 356 -18.54 -8.41 -8.59
CA PRO A 356 -19.53 -7.55 -7.92
C PRO A 356 -19.42 -7.58 -6.39
N SER A 357 -18.65 -8.51 -5.81
CA SER A 357 -18.49 -8.66 -4.37
C SER A 357 -17.03 -8.44 -3.95
N ILE A 358 -16.82 -7.49 -3.05
CA ILE A 358 -15.52 -7.20 -2.43
C ILE A 358 -15.03 -8.43 -1.65
N TRP A 359 -15.93 -9.19 -1.04
CA TRP A 359 -15.59 -10.39 -0.29
C TRP A 359 -14.96 -11.47 -1.16
N ILE A 360 -15.51 -11.73 -2.34
CA ILE A 360 -14.93 -12.68 -3.30
C ILE A 360 -13.54 -12.20 -3.77
N ALA A 361 -13.40 -10.90 -4.03
CA ALA A 361 -12.11 -10.31 -4.38
C ALA A 361 -11.09 -10.56 -3.26
N PHE A 362 -11.41 -10.25 -2.01
CA PHE A 362 -10.52 -10.47 -0.87
C PHE A 362 -10.22 -11.94 -0.60
N GLN A 363 -11.17 -12.84 -0.81
CA GLN A 363 -10.93 -14.26 -0.68
C GLN A 363 -9.91 -14.75 -1.71
N PHE A 364 -10.09 -14.34 -2.97
CA PHE A 364 -9.21 -14.75 -4.06
C PHE A 364 -7.82 -14.12 -3.93
N THR A 365 -7.74 -12.79 -3.79
CA THR A 365 -6.46 -12.08 -3.67
C THR A 365 -5.72 -12.48 -2.40
N GLY A 366 -6.45 -12.67 -1.30
CA GLY A 366 -5.96 -13.16 -0.02
C GLY A 366 -5.32 -14.52 -0.11
N ALA A 367 -6.03 -15.49 -0.69
CA ALA A 367 -5.57 -16.88 -0.79
C ALA A 367 -4.46 -17.08 -1.83
N THR A 368 -4.11 -16.05 -2.61
CA THR A 368 -3.12 -16.16 -3.70
C THR A 368 -1.98 -15.16 -3.50
N ALA A 369 -2.09 -13.98 -4.09
CA ALA A 369 -1.03 -12.98 -4.14
C ALA A 369 -0.62 -12.49 -2.74
N THR A 370 -1.59 -12.24 -1.86
CA THR A 370 -1.32 -11.68 -0.54
C THR A 370 -0.55 -12.65 0.35
N VAL A 371 -0.96 -13.91 0.42
CA VAL A 371 -0.25 -14.91 1.23
C VAL A 371 1.16 -15.16 0.69
N CYS A 372 1.34 -15.17 -0.63
CA CYS A 372 2.66 -15.31 -1.25
C CYS A 372 3.58 -14.14 -0.87
N LEU A 373 3.13 -12.90 -1.10
CA LEU A 373 3.90 -11.70 -0.81
C LEU A 373 4.15 -11.51 0.69
N GLY A 374 3.11 -11.74 1.48
CA GLY A 374 3.08 -11.42 2.90
C GLY A 374 3.69 -12.49 3.80
N PHE A 375 3.74 -13.76 3.38
CA PHE A 375 4.22 -14.83 4.26
C PHE A 375 5.19 -15.79 3.58
N VAL A 376 4.88 -16.27 2.36
CA VAL A 376 5.70 -17.32 1.71
C VAL A 376 7.06 -16.77 1.29
N PHE A 377 7.11 -15.65 0.58
CA PHE A 377 8.39 -15.13 0.08
C PHE A 377 9.31 -14.65 1.19
N PRO A 378 8.87 -13.85 2.18
CA PRO A 378 9.76 -13.42 3.26
C PRO A 378 10.32 -14.61 4.05
N ALA A 379 9.48 -15.61 4.33
CA ALA A 379 9.90 -16.85 4.97
C ALA A 379 10.90 -17.66 4.12
N ALA A 380 10.69 -17.75 2.80
CA ALA A 380 11.63 -18.42 1.90
C ALA A 380 13.00 -17.74 1.87
N ILE A 381 13.04 -16.40 1.90
CA ILE A 381 14.29 -15.62 1.99
C ILE A 381 15.01 -15.93 3.31
N ALA A 382 14.31 -15.93 4.44
CA ALA A 382 14.89 -16.27 5.74
C ALA A 382 15.43 -17.70 5.82
N LEU A 383 14.81 -18.66 5.11
CA LEU A 383 15.26 -20.05 5.10
C LEU A 383 16.47 -20.29 4.20
N ARG A 384 16.51 -19.64 3.03
CA ARG A 384 17.62 -19.76 2.09
C ARG A 384 18.86 -18.96 2.50
N ASP A 385 18.69 -18.00 3.42
CA ASP A 385 19.69 -17.10 3.99
C ASP A 385 21.16 -17.41 3.63
N PRO A 386 21.65 -16.87 2.51
CA PRO A 386 23.02 -17.07 2.06
C PRO A 386 24.06 -16.35 2.92
N HIS A 387 23.62 -15.36 3.72
CA HIS A 387 24.50 -14.43 4.43
C HIS A 387 24.59 -14.72 5.94
N GLY A 388 23.86 -15.72 6.44
CA GLY A 388 23.87 -16.14 7.85
C GLY A 388 23.22 -15.13 8.81
N ILE A 389 22.30 -14.30 8.32
CA ILE A 389 21.60 -13.26 9.09
C ILE A 389 20.46 -13.84 9.95
N ALA A 390 19.81 -14.91 9.48
CA ALA A 390 18.64 -15.49 10.13
C ALA A 390 19.00 -16.28 11.39
N THR A 391 18.32 -15.96 12.49
CA THR A 391 18.44 -16.73 13.73
C THR A 391 17.70 -18.07 13.63
N LYS A 392 17.98 -19.01 14.54
CA LYS A 392 17.24 -20.28 14.62
C LYS A 392 15.73 -20.05 14.83
N ASN A 393 15.36 -19.03 15.59
CA ASN A 393 13.97 -18.67 15.81
C ASN A 393 13.30 -18.15 14.53
N ASP A 394 14.00 -17.31 13.75
CA ASP A 394 13.49 -16.81 12.47
C ASP A 394 13.22 -17.96 11.49
N LYS A 395 14.09 -18.98 11.47
CA LYS A 395 13.91 -20.17 10.62
C LYS A 395 12.69 -21.01 11.06
N ILE A 396 12.50 -21.22 12.36
CA ILE A 396 11.32 -21.93 12.89
C ILE A 396 10.05 -21.16 12.53
N ILE A 397 10.02 -19.84 12.78
CA ILE A 397 8.87 -19.00 12.46
C ILE A 397 8.59 -19.01 10.96
N SER A 398 9.62 -18.97 10.11
CA SER A 398 9.48 -19.04 8.65
C SER A 398 8.86 -20.37 8.18
N ILE A 399 9.26 -21.51 8.75
CA ILE A 399 8.65 -22.81 8.46
C ILE A 399 7.17 -22.81 8.86
N VAL A 400 6.86 -22.29 10.05
CA VAL A 400 5.47 -22.18 10.52
C VAL A 400 4.64 -21.26 9.62
N MET A 401 5.19 -20.12 9.19
CA MET A 401 4.54 -19.19 8.28
C MET A 401 4.22 -19.84 6.93
N ILE A 402 5.17 -20.56 6.32
CA ILE A 402 4.93 -21.27 5.06
C ILE A 402 3.88 -22.36 5.23
N PHE A 403 3.97 -23.14 6.31
CA PHE A 403 2.99 -24.19 6.59
C PHE A 403 1.58 -23.61 6.74
N LEU A 404 1.40 -22.57 7.56
CA LEU A 404 0.11 -21.92 7.77
C LEU A 404 -0.40 -21.28 6.47
N ALA A 405 0.47 -20.63 5.70
CA ALA A 405 0.15 -20.04 4.41
C ALA A 405 -0.39 -21.08 3.42
N VAL A 406 0.36 -22.17 3.20
CA VAL A 406 -0.01 -23.23 2.26
C VAL A 406 -1.27 -23.94 2.74
N PHE A 407 -1.33 -24.31 4.02
CA PHE A 407 -2.49 -24.99 4.60
C PHE A 407 -3.75 -24.12 4.48
N SER A 408 -3.68 -22.86 4.91
CA SER A 408 -4.82 -21.94 4.84
C SER A 408 -5.28 -21.71 3.41
N ASN A 409 -4.36 -21.60 2.43
CA ASN A 409 -4.72 -21.39 1.03
C ASN A 409 -5.42 -22.60 0.43
N VAL A 410 -4.90 -23.81 0.67
CA VAL A 410 -5.51 -25.06 0.18
C VAL A 410 -6.92 -25.21 0.74
N VAL A 411 -7.08 -24.99 2.05
CA VAL A 411 -8.38 -25.09 2.71
C VAL A 411 -9.35 -24.01 2.24
N ALA A 412 -8.89 -22.77 2.09
CA ALA A 412 -9.73 -21.68 1.61
C ALA A 412 -10.20 -21.89 0.16
N ILE A 413 -9.30 -22.31 -0.74
CA ILE A 413 -9.64 -22.61 -2.14
C ILE A 413 -10.63 -23.76 -2.21
N TYR A 414 -10.37 -24.84 -1.47
CA TYR A 414 -11.29 -25.98 -1.38
C TYR A 414 -12.68 -25.55 -0.89
N SER A 415 -12.74 -24.79 0.21
CA SER A 415 -14.00 -24.32 0.77
C SER A 415 -14.76 -23.38 -0.18
N ASN A 416 -14.04 -22.55 -0.93
CA ASN A 416 -14.64 -21.64 -1.89
C ASN A 416 -15.24 -22.41 -3.08
N ILE A 417 -14.51 -23.41 -3.59
CA ILE A 417 -14.98 -24.30 -4.66
C ILE A 417 -16.21 -25.10 -4.20
N ASP A 418 -16.19 -25.70 -3.01
CA ASP A 418 -17.34 -26.42 -2.45
C ASP A 418 -18.58 -25.52 -2.32
N SER A 419 -18.39 -24.28 -1.85
CA SER A 419 -19.48 -23.30 -1.72
C SER A 419 -20.09 -22.91 -3.06
N LEU A 420 -19.27 -22.79 -4.13
CA LEU A 420 -19.72 -22.51 -5.49
C LEU A 420 -20.55 -23.68 -6.05
N PHE A 421 -20.09 -24.92 -5.86
CA PHE A 421 -20.82 -26.10 -6.33
C PHE A 421 -22.16 -26.27 -5.63
N ARG A 422 -22.25 -26.03 -4.31
CA ARG A 422 -23.52 -26.08 -3.56
C ARG A 422 -24.51 -24.99 -3.94
N LYS A 423 -24.04 -23.85 -4.47
CA LYS A 423 -24.91 -22.75 -4.90
C LYS A 423 -25.45 -22.95 -6.33
N ALA A 424 -24.81 -23.84 -7.10
CA ALA A 424 -25.21 -24.21 -8.45
C ALA A 424 -26.16 -25.42 -8.51
N SER A 425 -26.24 -26.21 -7.43
CA SER A 425 -27.24 -27.28 -7.21
C SER A 425 -28.47 -26.73 -6.50
#